data_AF-A0A6I1MI92-F1
#
_entry.id   AF-A0A6I1MI92-F1
#
_cell.length_a   1.000
_cell.length_b   1.000
_cell.length_c   1.000
_cell.angle_alpha   90.00
_cell.angle_beta   90.00
_cell.angle_gamma   90.00
#
_symmetry.space_group_name_H-M   'P 1'
#
loop_
_entity.id
_entity.type
_entity.pdbx_description
1 polymer ?
#
loop_
_entity_poly.entity_id
_entity_poly.type
_entity_poly.pdbx_seq_one_letter_code
_entity_poly.pdbx_strand_id
1 'polypeptide(L)'
;MENKNITQLISVSDNEINRGHIYWAAIQFTEERPLGIFKSTYGDDGIKITEDANTFKGRFNSITNRKESEIVDVIIRHKRRMVTVIQSEDSIASFIYVLPITTYSGNNKKIEIIKNNLNNPQFQYIGSLTGKEAVVNISDMKRIHKFLLMEKVGQTQISEENLEIIGKKLATLIDIEKIEKCDECIHNYENYIKNKELEEFNKVANE
;
A
#
# COMPACT_ATOMS: atom_id res chain seq x y z
N MET A 1 -15.97 -32.28 21.55
CA MET A 1 -15.22 -31.00 21.53
C MET A 1 -15.42 -30.40 20.15
N GLU A 2 -16.17 -29.31 20.07
CA GLU A 2 -16.53 -28.66 18.82
C GLU A 2 -15.28 -28.12 18.13
N ASN A 3 -15.09 -28.55 16.88
CA ASN A 3 -14.11 -27.97 15.98
C ASN A 3 -14.46 -26.49 15.78
N LYS A 4 -13.64 -25.62 16.37
CA LYS A 4 -13.68 -24.19 16.09
C LYS A 4 -13.55 -24.01 14.57
N ASN A 5 -14.58 -23.41 13.98
CA ASN A 5 -14.57 -22.93 12.60
C ASN A 5 -13.26 -22.17 12.35
N ILE A 6 -12.32 -22.81 11.66
CA ILE A 6 -11.23 -22.10 11.00
C ILE A 6 -11.95 -21.28 9.95
N THR A 7 -12.12 -19.98 10.21
CA THR A 7 -12.57 -19.03 9.20
C THR A 7 -11.52 -19.11 8.09
N GLN A 8 -11.79 -19.89 7.04
CA GLN A 8 -10.98 -19.86 5.83
C GLN A 8 -10.91 -18.39 5.44
N LEU A 9 -9.68 -17.88 5.35
CA LEU A 9 -9.42 -16.64 4.65
C LEU A 9 -9.91 -16.87 3.22
N ILE A 10 -11.14 -16.43 2.95
CA ILE A 10 -11.61 -16.27 1.58
C ILE A 10 -10.61 -15.29 0.98
N SER A 11 -9.88 -15.74 -0.03
CA SER A 11 -8.96 -14.91 -0.77
C SER A 11 -9.61 -14.64 -2.12
N VAL A 12 -9.43 -13.43 -2.62
CA VAL A 12 -9.95 -13.03 -3.93
C VAL A 12 -9.19 -13.79 -5.01
N SER A 13 -9.90 -14.33 -5.99
CA SER A 13 -9.24 -15.02 -7.10
C SER A 13 -8.46 -14.02 -7.96
N ASP A 14 -7.31 -14.44 -8.51
CA ASP A 14 -6.44 -13.54 -9.28
C ASP A 14 -7.16 -12.81 -10.42
N ASN A 15 -8.13 -13.47 -11.07
CA ASN A 15 -8.90 -12.92 -12.20
C ASN A 15 -9.94 -11.85 -11.77
N GLU A 16 -10.19 -11.70 -10.48
CA GLU A 16 -11.12 -10.71 -9.91
C GLU A 16 -10.40 -9.48 -9.35
N ILE A 17 -9.06 -9.48 -9.37
CA ILE A 17 -8.22 -8.39 -8.88
C ILE A 17 -8.03 -7.37 -10.00
N ASN A 18 -8.83 -6.30 -9.95
CA ASN A 18 -8.88 -5.29 -10.99
C ASN A 18 -8.49 -3.91 -10.45
N ARG A 19 -7.91 -3.09 -11.33
CA ARG A 19 -7.53 -1.71 -10.97
C ARG A 19 -8.76 -0.91 -10.51
N GLY A 20 -8.55 -0.05 -9.53
CA GLY A 20 -9.57 0.85 -8.99
C GLY A 20 -10.65 0.18 -8.14
N HIS A 21 -10.71 -1.14 -8.09
CA HIS A 21 -11.63 -1.83 -7.21
C HIS A 21 -11.17 -1.77 -5.76
N ILE A 22 -12.14 -1.89 -4.85
CA ILE A 22 -11.90 -1.81 -3.42
C ILE A 22 -12.01 -3.21 -2.80
N TYR A 23 -11.03 -3.55 -1.96
CA TYR A 23 -10.94 -4.83 -1.28
C TYR A 23 -10.67 -4.63 0.21
N TRP A 24 -11.16 -5.54 1.05
CA TRP A 24 -10.58 -5.73 2.37
C TRP A 24 -9.28 -6.50 2.23
N ALA A 25 -8.22 -5.98 2.85
CA ALA A 25 -6.91 -6.59 2.84
C ALA A 25 -6.31 -6.64 4.25
N ALA A 26 -5.48 -7.66 4.49
CA ALA A 26 -4.59 -7.71 5.64
C ALA A 26 -3.35 -6.86 5.34
N ILE A 27 -3.31 -5.63 5.87
CA ILE A 27 -2.20 -4.70 5.65
C ILE A 27 -1.29 -4.67 6.87
N GLN A 28 0.02 -4.72 6.63
CA GLN A 28 1.02 -4.55 7.68
C GLN A 28 0.85 -3.20 8.37
N PHE A 29 0.78 -3.23 9.69
CA PHE A 29 0.68 -2.01 10.49
C PHE A 29 2.09 -1.47 10.78
N THR A 30 2.56 -0.56 9.93
CA THR A 30 3.97 -0.10 9.92
C THR A 30 4.31 0.95 10.99
N GLU A 31 3.33 1.50 11.71
CA GLU A 31 3.55 2.49 12.78
C GLU A 31 4.04 1.85 14.10
N GLU A 32 4.02 0.52 14.22
CA GLU A 32 4.48 -0.20 15.41
C GLU A 32 5.74 -1.02 15.13
N ARG A 33 6.61 -1.15 16.15
CA ARG A 33 7.74 -2.09 16.11
C ARG A 33 7.21 -3.51 15.88
N PRO A 34 7.97 -4.38 15.20
CA PRO A 34 7.61 -5.79 15.10
C PRO A 34 7.27 -6.40 16.45
N LEU A 35 6.32 -7.35 16.46
CA LEU A 35 5.90 -8.07 17.66
C LEU A 35 7.04 -8.87 18.29
N GLY A 36 7.92 -9.37 17.44
CA GLY A 36 9.11 -10.09 17.83
C GLY A 36 10.01 -10.28 16.63
N ILE A 37 11.29 -10.36 16.93
CA ILE A 37 12.33 -10.78 16.01
C ILE A 37 12.80 -12.12 16.55
N PHE A 38 13.10 -13.08 15.68
CA PHE A 38 13.55 -14.41 16.09
C PHE A 38 14.59 -14.93 15.11
N LYS A 39 15.51 -15.74 15.61
CA LYS A 39 16.35 -16.55 14.75
C LYS A 39 15.64 -17.87 14.51
N SER A 40 15.49 -18.23 13.24
CA SER A 40 14.96 -19.53 12.86
C SER A 40 16.08 -20.45 12.45
N THR A 41 16.05 -21.66 13.00
CA THR A 41 16.79 -22.80 12.48
C THR A 41 15.77 -23.83 12.03
N TYR A 42 16.04 -24.42 10.87
CA TYR A 42 15.29 -25.57 10.38
C TYR A 42 16.01 -26.81 10.89
N GLY A 43 15.32 -27.63 11.68
CA GLY A 43 15.80 -28.98 12.00
C GLY A 43 15.70 -29.91 10.78
N ASP A 44 16.31 -31.09 10.87
CA ASP A 44 16.27 -32.12 9.82
C ASP A 44 14.82 -32.53 9.45
N ASP A 45 13.90 -32.32 10.38
CA ASP A 45 12.46 -32.63 10.25
C ASP A 45 11.66 -31.50 9.57
N GLY A 46 12.31 -30.41 9.16
CA GLY A 46 11.67 -29.20 8.61
C GLY A 46 10.95 -28.34 9.66
N ILE A 47 11.02 -28.73 10.95
CA ILE A 47 10.43 -27.98 12.05
C ILE A 47 11.27 -26.72 12.32
N LYS A 48 10.58 -25.57 12.37
CA LYS A 48 11.18 -24.27 12.67
C LYS A 48 11.33 -24.09 14.19
N ILE A 49 12.57 -24.05 14.67
CA ILE A 49 12.87 -23.71 16.07
C ILE A 49 13.14 -22.20 16.11
N THR A 50 12.41 -21.48 16.97
CA THR A 50 12.57 -20.03 17.19
C THR A 50 13.28 -19.75 18.51
N GLU A 51 14.45 -19.13 18.43
CA GLU A 51 15.18 -18.59 19.60
C GLU A 51 14.90 -17.08 19.74
N ASP A 52 14.79 -16.61 20.99
CA ASP A 52 14.41 -15.23 21.36
C ASP A 52 15.51 -14.22 20.95
N ALA A 53 15.16 -13.13 20.26
CA ALA A 53 16.13 -12.21 19.63
C ALA A 53 16.90 -11.27 20.56
N ASN A 54 16.72 -11.38 21.88
CA ASN A 54 17.45 -10.58 22.85
C ASN A 54 18.99 -10.81 22.83
N THR A 55 19.48 -11.74 22.02
CA THR A 55 20.90 -12.09 21.84
C THR A 55 21.50 -11.64 20.50
N PHE A 56 20.78 -10.89 19.65
CA PHE A 56 21.29 -10.44 18.35
C PHE A 56 22.59 -9.63 18.49
N LYS A 57 23.71 -10.21 18.03
CA LYS A 57 25.00 -9.54 17.87
C LYS A 57 25.46 -9.79 16.45
N GLY A 58 25.67 -8.72 15.67
CA GLY A 58 26.15 -8.84 14.29
C GLY A 58 27.40 -9.70 14.21
N ARG A 59 27.45 -10.62 13.25
CA ARG A 59 28.58 -11.56 13.10
C ARG A 59 29.72 -10.83 12.41
N PHE A 60 30.90 -10.81 13.00
CA PHE A 60 32.07 -10.27 12.33
C PHE A 60 32.71 -11.36 11.46
N ASN A 61 32.82 -11.11 10.16
CA ASN A 61 33.55 -11.98 9.26
C ASN A 61 35.01 -11.52 9.19
N SER A 62 35.90 -12.34 9.75
CA SER A 62 37.34 -12.07 9.80
C SER A 62 38.04 -12.15 8.44
N ILE A 63 37.43 -12.81 7.45
CA ILE A 63 37.98 -12.94 6.09
C ILE A 63 37.68 -11.69 5.26
N THR A 64 36.45 -11.18 5.36
CA THR A 64 36.02 -9.97 4.63
C THR A 64 36.23 -8.68 5.42
N ASN A 65 36.64 -8.80 6.69
CA ASN A 65 36.84 -7.72 7.66
C ASN A 65 35.58 -6.82 7.81
N ARG A 66 34.39 -7.43 7.69
CA ARG A 66 33.10 -6.74 7.70
C ARG A 66 32.15 -7.36 8.71
N LYS A 67 31.24 -6.53 9.24
CA LYS A 67 30.07 -7.02 9.96
C LYS A 67 29.07 -7.55 8.94
N GLU A 68 28.64 -8.78 9.14
CA GLU A 68 27.64 -9.45 8.32
C GLU A 68 26.32 -9.52 9.09
N SER A 69 25.24 -9.29 8.34
CA SER A 69 23.87 -9.39 8.81
C SER A 69 23.48 -10.86 8.94
N GLU A 70 22.86 -11.25 10.06
CA GLU A 70 22.20 -12.55 10.15
C GLU A 70 20.78 -12.47 9.57
N ILE A 71 20.32 -13.54 8.93
CA ILE A 71 18.92 -13.68 8.51
C ILE A 71 18.07 -13.88 9.77
N VAL A 72 17.09 -13.01 9.96
CA VAL A 72 16.14 -13.07 11.07
C VAL A 72 14.72 -13.11 10.56
N ASP A 73 13.85 -13.79 11.29
CA ASP A 73 12.42 -13.77 11.07
C ASP A 73 11.76 -12.73 11.94
N VAL A 74 10.73 -12.07 11.38
CA VAL A 74 10.05 -10.95 12.02
C VAL A 74 8.55 -11.21 12.02
N ILE A 75 7.91 -11.09 13.19
CA ILE A 75 6.46 -11.16 13.31
C ILE A 75 5.87 -9.75 13.18
N ILE A 76 5.10 -9.52 12.13
CA ILE A 76 4.48 -8.22 11.83
C ILE A 76 2.97 -8.30 12.05
N ARG A 77 2.40 -7.34 12.79
CA ARG A 77 0.96 -7.20 12.95
C ARG A 77 0.32 -6.81 11.63
N HIS A 78 -0.74 -7.53 11.27
CA HIS A 78 -1.59 -7.14 10.16
C HIS A 78 -2.92 -6.62 10.71
N LYS A 79 -3.41 -5.53 10.13
CA LYS A 79 -4.74 -4.97 10.41
C LYS A 79 -5.58 -5.07 9.14
N ARG A 80 -6.82 -5.51 9.30
CA ARG A 80 -7.80 -5.48 8.22
C ARG A 80 -8.11 -4.03 7.85
N ARG A 81 -7.86 -3.65 6.60
CA ARG A 81 -8.15 -2.32 6.05
C ARG A 81 -8.74 -2.42 4.65
N MET A 82 -9.57 -1.46 4.27
CA MET A 82 -9.96 -1.31 2.87
C MET A 82 -8.77 -0.77 2.10
N VAL A 83 -8.57 -1.26 0.89
CA VAL A 83 -7.54 -0.82 -0.03
C VAL A 83 -8.07 -0.76 -1.45
N THR A 84 -7.49 0.08 -2.29
CA THR A 84 -7.69 0.04 -3.74
C THR A 84 -6.43 -0.44 -4.44
N VAL A 85 -6.60 -1.25 -5.49
CA VAL A 85 -5.51 -1.73 -6.35
C VAL A 85 -5.21 -0.68 -7.40
N ILE A 86 -3.93 -0.29 -7.53
CA ILE A 86 -3.51 0.76 -8.49
C ILE A 86 -2.76 0.21 -9.71
N GLN A 87 -2.29 -1.03 -9.64
CA GLN A 87 -1.53 -1.67 -10.71
C GLN A 87 -2.43 -2.08 -11.89
N SER A 88 -1.86 -2.18 -13.11
CA SER A 88 -2.56 -2.72 -14.29
C SER A 88 -2.94 -4.19 -14.11
N GLU A 89 -4.01 -4.58 -14.78
CA GLU A 89 -4.59 -5.94 -14.76
C GLU A 89 -3.63 -6.99 -15.37
N ASP A 90 -2.72 -6.57 -16.25
CA ASP A 90 -1.77 -7.45 -16.95
C ASP A 90 -0.60 -7.95 -16.09
N SER A 91 -0.56 -7.60 -14.80
CA SER A 91 0.52 -8.06 -13.94
C SER A 91 0.28 -9.48 -13.42
N ILE A 92 1.03 -10.43 -13.99
CA ILE A 92 1.14 -11.83 -13.50
C ILE A 92 1.87 -11.88 -12.13
N ALA A 93 2.27 -10.75 -11.57
CA ALA A 93 3.00 -10.72 -10.30
C ALA A 93 2.13 -11.24 -9.15
N SER A 94 2.71 -12.08 -8.29
CA SER A 94 2.08 -12.51 -7.03
C SER A 94 1.95 -11.37 -6.01
N PHE A 95 2.64 -10.25 -6.25
CA PHE A 95 2.60 -9.05 -5.44
C PHE A 95 2.01 -7.89 -6.22
N ILE A 96 1.16 -7.13 -5.55
CA ILE A 96 0.45 -5.98 -6.11
C ILE A 96 0.67 -4.74 -5.26
N TYR A 97 0.56 -3.57 -5.91
CA TYR A 97 0.54 -2.29 -5.23
C TYR A 97 -0.89 -1.89 -4.87
N VAL A 98 -1.08 -1.49 -3.61
CA VAL A 98 -2.37 -1.05 -3.08
C VAL A 98 -2.22 0.25 -2.31
N LEU A 99 -3.30 1.04 -2.31
CA LEU A 99 -3.43 2.24 -1.50
C LEU A 99 -4.49 2.03 -0.41
N PRO A 100 -4.15 2.23 0.88
CA PRO A 100 -5.10 2.14 1.97
C PRO A 100 -6.21 3.20 1.90
N ILE A 101 -7.43 2.79 2.26
CA ILE A 101 -8.59 3.67 2.38
C ILE A 101 -8.93 3.84 3.86
N THR A 102 -9.11 5.10 4.27
CA THR A 102 -9.59 5.47 5.60
C THR A 102 -11.00 6.00 5.49
N THR A 103 -11.91 5.49 6.32
CA THR A 103 -13.27 6.00 6.44
C THR A 103 -13.47 6.77 7.74
N TYR A 104 -14.28 7.82 7.67
CA TYR A 104 -14.59 8.71 8.77
C TYR A 104 -16.09 8.72 9.03
N SER A 105 -16.49 8.55 10.28
CA SER A 105 -17.89 8.67 10.71
C SER A 105 -18.18 10.10 11.18
N GLY A 106 -19.32 10.64 10.75
CA GLY A 106 -19.83 11.94 11.21
C GLY A 106 -19.07 13.15 10.68
N ASN A 107 -19.34 14.32 11.26
CA ASN A 107 -18.67 15.56 10.87
C ASN A 107 -17.25 15.60 11.46
N ASN A 108 -16.27 15.14 10.68
CA ASN A 108 -14.89 14.98 11.14
C ASN A 108 -14.02 16.13 10.60
N LYS A 109 -13.52 17.00 11.49
CA LYS A 109 -12.61 18.11 11.08
C LYS A 109 -11.45 17.64 10.18
N LYS A 110 -10.97 16.39 10.34
CA LYS A 110 -9.92 15.82 9.48
C LYS A 110 -10.38 15.64 8.04
N ILE A 111 -11.63 15.23 7.79
CA ILE A 111 -12.14 15.08 6.42
C ILE A 111 -12.32 16.44 5.76
N GLU A 112 -12.77 17.45 6.51
CA GLU A 112 -12.90 18.83 6.00
C GLU A 112 -11.54 19.39 5.58
N ILE A 113 -10.49 19.17 6.37
CA ILE A 113 -9.12 19.57 6.01
C ILE A 113 -8.68 18.94 4.69
N ILE A 114 -8.97 17.65 4.49
CA ILE A 114 -8.59 16.94 3.25
C ILE A 114 -9.41 17.46 2.06
N LYS A 115 -10.71 17.68 2.24
CA LYS A 115 -11.59 18.25 1.20
C LYS A 115 -11.17 19.66 0.80
N ASN A 116 -10.76 20.48 1.76
CA ASN A 116 -10.35 21.86 1.54
C ASN A 116 -8.89 21.99 1.06
N ASN A 117 -8.11 20.92 1.12
CA ASN A 117 -6.71 20.90 0.70
C ASN A 117 -6.50 19.87 -0.42
N LEU A 118 -7.17 20.12 -1.55
CA LEU A 118 -7.15 19.24 -2.73
C LEU A 118 -5.74 19.01 -3.27
N ASN A 119 -4.84 19.99 -3.08
CA ASN A 119 -3.46 19.94 -3.54
C ASN A 119 -2.54 19.07 -2.69
N ASN A 120 -3.00 18.58 -1.53
CA ASN A 120 -2.20 17.68 -0.72
C ASN A 120 -1.97 16.36 -1.47
N PRO A 121 -0.71 16.00 -1.80
CA PRO A 121 -0.42 14.80 -2.57
C PRO A 121 -0.56 13.52 -1.75
N GLN A 122 -0.65 13.60 -0.41
CA GLN A 122 -0.73 12.45 0.47
C GLN A 122 -2.12 11.80 0.51
N PHE A 123 -3.18 12.55 0.18
CA PHE A 123 -4.56 12.11 0.35
C PHE A 123 -5.43 12.46 -0.85
N GLN A 124 -6.37 11.57 -1.19
CA GLN A 124 -7.45 11.86 -2.14
C GLN A 124 -8.80 11.50 -1.54
N TYR A 125 -9.70 12.47 -1.48
CA TYR A 125 -11.10 12.22 -1.12
C TYR A 125 -11.83 11.53 -2.27
N ILE A 126 -12.56 10.45 -1.96
CA ILE A 126 -13.22 9.60 -2.99
C ILE A 126 -14.73 9.48 -2.76
N GLY A 127 -15.33 10.40 -2.00
CA GLY A 127 -16.76 10.37 -1.70
C GLY A 127 -17.10 9.56 -0.46
N SER A 128 -18.32 9.01 -0.42
CA SER A 128 -18.80 8.15 0.66
C SER A 128 -18.71 6.68 0.28
N LEU A 129 -18.06 5.88 1.12
CA LEU A 129 -17.95 4.44 1.00
C LEU A 129 -18.63 3.79 2.20
N THR A 130 -19.56 2.87 1.97
CA THR A 130 -20.33 2.20 3.05
C THR A 130 -21.06 3.17 4.00
N GLY A 131 -21.52 4.32 3.46
CA GLY A 131 -22.19 5.37 4.25
C GLY A 131 -21.26 6.22 5.12
N LYS A 132 -19.95 6.12 4.92
CA LYS A 132 -18.93 6.92 5.62
C LYS A 132 -18.05 7.63 4.62
N GLU A 133 -17.69 8.87 4.94
CA GLU A 133 -16.76 9.66 4.13
C GLU A 133 -15.41 8.93 4.01
N ALA A 134 -14.86 8.85 2.80
CA ALA A 134 -13.72 7.99 2.49
C ALA A 134 -12.59 8.75 1.80
N VAL A 135 -11.36 8.41 2.19
CA VAL A 135 -10.13 9.01 1.67
C VAL A 135 -9.14 7.89 1.37
N VAL A 136 -8.52 7.95 0.20
CA VAL A 136 -7.34 7.15 -0.15
C VAL A 136 -6.10 7.81 0.44
N ASN A 137 -5.33 7.08 1.22
CA ASN A 137 -4.01 7.50 1.67
C ASN A 137 -2.96 7.09 0.62
N ILE A 138 -2.52 8.07 -0.15
CA ILE A 138 -1.56 7.89 -1.25
C ILE A 138 -0.14 7.73 -0.72
N SER A 139 0.20 8.45 0.37
CA SER A 139 1.53 8.38 0.99
C SER A 139 1.85 7.02 1.60
N ASP A 140 0.84 6.22 1.90
CA ASP A 140 0.97 4.90 2.51
C ASP A 140 0.82 3.76 1.48
N MET A 141 1.39 3.94 0.29
CA MET A 141 1.40 2.88 -0.73
C MET A 141 2.10 1.63 -0.22
N LYS A 142 1.42 0.48 -0.31
CA LYS A 142 1.95 -0.82 0.12
C LYS A 142 2.07 -1.77 -1.06
N ARG A 143 3.17 -2.53 -1.08
CA ARG A 143 3.29 -3.74 -1.90
C ARG A 143 2.90 -4.94 -1.05
N ILE A 144 1.85 -5.67 -1.45
CA ILE A 144 1.34 -6.83 -0.70
C ILE A 144 1.23 -8.05 -1.63
N HIS A 145 1.29 -9.25 -1.04
CA HIS A 145 0.98 -10.47 -1.79
C HIS A 145 -0.52 -10.54 -2.06
N LYS A 146 -0.95 -11.02 -3.24
CA LYS A 146 -2.37 -11.12 -3.64
C LYS A 146 -3.23 -11.89 -2.63
N PHE A 147 -2.68 -12.95 -2.04
CA PHE A 147 -3.32 -13.72 -0.95
C PHE A 147 -3.76 -12.88 0.27
N LEU A 148 -3.18 -11.70 0.48
CA LEU A 148 -3.59 -10.79 1.56
C LEU A 148 -4.87 -9.99 1.22
N LEU A 149 -5.36 -10.05 -0.02
CA LEU A 149 -6.69 -9.56 -0.39
C LEU A 149 -7.73 -10.61 0.04
N MET A 150 -8.64 -10.18 0.91
CA MET A 150 -9.64 -11.05 1.53
C MET A 150 -10.93 -11.07 0.70
N GLU A 151 -11.62 -9.93 0.61
CA GLU A 151 -12.91 -9.87 -0.08
C GLU A 151 -13.06 -8.54 -0.82
N LYS A 152 -13.78 -8.57 -1.94
CA LYS A 152 -14.16 -7.36 -2.69
C LYS A 152 -15.25 -6.60 -1.94
N VAL A 153 -15.11 -5.29 -1.80
CA VAL A 153 -16.10 -4.43 -1.12
C VAL A 153 -17.23 -4.09 -2.09
N GLY A 154 -18.18 -5.02 -2.22
CA GLY A 154 -19.33 -4.88 -3.11
C GLY A 154 -18.91 -4.68 -4.57
N GLN A 155 -19.68 -3.86 -5.30
CA GLN A 155 -19.37 -3.46 -6.68
C GLN A 155 -18.76 -2.04 -6.75
N THR A 156 -18.34 -1.49 -5.61
CA THR A 156 -17.83 -0.12 -5.55
C THR A 156 -16.44 -0.05 -6.15
N GLN A 157 -16.25 0.88 -7.09
CA GLN A 157 -14.98 1.18 -7.74
C GLN A 157 -14.65 2.66 -7.58
N ILE A 158 -13.36 2.98 -7.48
CA ILE A 158 -12.87 4.35 -7.59
C ILE A 158 -13.11 4.82 -9.02
N SER A 159 -13.70 6.01 -9.19
CA SER A 159 -13.92 6.59 -10.52
C SER A 159 -12.59 6.83 -11.26
N GLU A 160 -12.61 6.74 -12.59
CA GLU A 160 -11.41 7.00 -13.40
C GLU A 160 -10.82 8.40 -13.17
N GLU A 161 -11.67 9.42 -12.98
CA GLU A 161 -11.22 10.76 -12.60
C GLU A 161 -10.41 10.75 -11.29
N ASN A 162 -10.89 10.04 -10.27
CA ASN A 162 -10.16 9.91 -9.01
C ASN A 162 -8.87 9.09 -9.19
N LEU A 163 -8.87 8.06 -10.03
CA LEU A 163 -7.66 7.29 -10.33
C LEU A 163 -6.60 8.13 -11.05
N GLU A 164 -7.01 9.01 -11.96
CA GLU A 164 -6.11 9.95 -12.64
C GLU A 164 -5.49 10.93 -11.63
N ILE A 165 -6.30 11.51 -10.73
CA ILE A 165 -5.81 12.40 -9.67
C ILE A 165 -4.85 11.66 -8.73
N ILE A 166 -5.19 10.43 -8.34
CA ILE A 166 -4.32 9.58 -7.52
C ILE A 166 -2.98 9.34 -8.23
N GLY A 167 -2.99 9.07 -9.54
CA GLY A 167 -1.78 8.90 -10.34
C GLY A 167 -0.89 10.14 -10.34
N LYS A 168 -1.48 11.33 -10.54
CA LYS A 168 -0.75 12.61 -10.48
C LYS A 168 -0.12 12.85 -9.10
N LYS A 169 -0.89 12.63 -8.04
CA LYS A 169 -0.42 12.77 -6.66
C LYS A 169 0.68 11.77 -6.30
N LEU A 170 0.57 10.52 -6.76
CA LEU A 170 1.63 9.51 -6.64
C LEU A 170 2.91 9.99 -7.29
N ALA A 171 2.85 10.45 -8.55
CA ALA A 171 4.00 10.96 -9.29
C ALA A 171 4.71 12.10 -8.54
N THR A 172 3.94 13.02 -7.93
CA THR A 172 4.47 14.08 -7.06
C THR A 172 5.21 13.54 -5.84
N LEU A 173 4.70 12.50 -5.17
CA LEU A 173 5.34 11.94 -3.98
C LEU A 173 6.64 11.19 -4.27
N ILE A 174 6.78 10.64 -5.48
CA ILE A 174 7.96 9.89 -5.92
C ILE A 174 8.90 10.72 -6.79
N ASP A 175 8.68 12.04 -6.85
CA ASP A 175 9.49 13.01 -7.58
C ASP A 175 9.73 12.65 -9.05
N ILE A 176 8.69 12.13 -9.71
CA ILE A 176 8.73 11.89 -11.14
C ILE A 176 8.36 13.19 -11.86
N GLU A 177 9.39 13.86 -12.40
CA GLU A 177 9.24 15.13 -13.13
C GLU A 177 8.52 14.96 -14.48
N LYS A 178 8.66 13.80 -15.13
CA LYS A 178 8.08 13.53 -16.45
C LYS A 178 7.93 12.03 -16.68
N ILE A 179 6.73 11.60 -17.06
CA ILE A 179 6.50 10.27 -17.64
C ILE A 179 6.51 10.45 -19.15
N GLU A 180 7.54 9.95 -19.83
CA GLU A 180 7.60 10.03 -21.29
C GLU A 180 6.63 9.02 -21.92
N LYS A 181 5.82 9.49 -22.88
CA LYS A 181 4.99 8.60 -23.71
C LYS A 181 5.93 7.70 -24.50
N CYS A 182 5.82 6.40 -24.26
CA CYS A 182 6.50 5.36 -25.01
C CYS A 182 5.53 4.85 -26.07
N ASP A 183 5.80 5.17 -27.34
CA ASP A 183 4.92 4.80 -28.46
C ASP A 183 4.85 3.28 -28.70
N GLU A 184 5.78 2.51 -28.11
CA GLU A 184 5.85 1.04 -28.16
C GLU A 184 5.22 0.36 -26.93
N CYS A 185 4.80 1.13 -25.92
CA CYS A 185 4.29 0.59 -24.67
C CYS A 185 2.77 0.41 -24.73
N ILE A 186 2.29 -0.83 -24.61
CA ILE A 186 0.87 -1.21 -24.64
C ILE A 186 0.06 -0.50 -23.52
N HIS A 187 0.71 -0.10 -22.43
CA HIS A 187 0.11 0.64 -21.32
C HIS A 187 0.52 2.11 -21.33
N ASN A 188 -0.09 2.87 -22.24
CA ASN A 188 0.04 4.32 -22.32
C ASN A 188 -0.78 4.96 -21.18
N TYR A 189 -0.17 5.19 -20.02
CA TYR A 189 -0.78 6.03 -19.00
C TYR A 189 -0.67 7.48 -19.43
N GLU A 190 -1.81 8.07 -19.78
CA GLU A 190 -1.90 9.36 -20.41
C GLU A 190 -1.53 10.53 -19.48
N ASN A 191 -0.58 11.33 -19.99
CA ASN A 191 -0.47 12.79 -19.95
C ASN A 191 -0.03 13.46 -18.62
N TYR A 192 1.27 13.74 -18.53
CA TYR A 192 1.76 14.93 -17.84
C TYR A 192 2.57 15.85 -18.78
N ILE A 193 1.95 16.96 -19.20
CA ILE A 193 2.57 18.21 -19.69
C ILE A 193 1.52 19.31 -19.38
N LYS A 194 1.77 20.44 -18.67
CA LYS A 194 2.86 21.41 -18.84
C LYS A 194 3.08 22.29 -17.60
N ASN A 195 4.33 22.69 -17.44
CA ASN A 195 4.89 23.79 -16.61
C ASN A 195 4.19 25.16 -16.77
N LYS A 196 2.88 25.29 -16.49
CA LYS A 196 2.21 26.61 -16.40
C LYS A 196 1.62 26.87 -15.02
N GLU A 197 1.04 25.85 -14.38
CA GLU A 197 0.41 26.01 -13.06
C GLU A 197 1.45 26.18 -11.93
N LEU A 198 2.66 25.61 -12.09
CA LEU A 198 3.76 25.77 -11.13
C LEU A 198 4.38 27.18 -11.16
N GLU A 199 4.37 27.85 -12.33
CA GLU A 199 4.83 29.23 -12.46
C GLU A 199 3.84 30.24 -11.85
N GLU A 200 2.53 29.96 -11.93
CA GLU A 200 1.50 30.74 -11.25
C GLU A 200 1.53 30.52 -9.73
N PHE A 201 1.77 29.28 -9.27
CA PHE A 201 1.96 28.98 -7.86
C PHE A 201 3.16 29.72 -7.24
N ASN A 202 4.28 29.79 -7.95
CA ASN A 202 5.47 30.51 -7.50
C ASN A 202 5.35 32.04 -7.57
N LYS A 203 4.41 32.59 -8.34
CA LYS A 203 4.07 34.02 -8.31
C LYS A 203 3.21 34.38 -7.10
N VAL A 204 2.21 33.55 -6.78
CA VAL A 204 1.29 33.80 -5.65
C VAL A 204 1.97 33.53 -4.29
N ALA A 205 2.95 32.64 -4.23
CA ALA A 205 3.69 32.35 -3.00
C ALA A 205 4.80 33.38 -2.66
N ASN A 206 5.12 34.30 -3.59
CA ASN A 206 6.16 35.33 -3.43
C ASN A 206 5.60 36.77 -3.44
N GLU A 207 4.28 36.94 -3.34
CA GLU A 207 3.60 38.21 -3.01
C GLU A 207 3.04 38.14 -1.58
#